data_AF-A0A1C5PKN4-F1
#
_entry.id   AF-A0A1C5PKN4-F1
#
_cell.length_a   1.000
_cell.length_b   1.000
_cell.length_c   1.000
_cell.angle_alpha   90.00
_cell.angle_beta   90.00
_cell.angle_gamma   90.00
#
_symmetry.space_group_name_H-M   'P 1'
#
loop_
_entity.id
_entity.type
_entity.pdbx_description
1 polymer ?
#
loop_
_entity_poly.entity_id
_entity_poly.type
_entity_poly.pdbx_seq_one_letter_code
_entity_poly.pdbx_strand_id
1 'polypeptide(L)'
;MIYVGIDIAKETHVAAAVDSDGVIVIEPFSFSNNHEGFKLLKSKLDSLDKSNLLIGLESTAHYAENVIFFLHGCGYELAVINPVQTAAMRKTGIRKTKTDKVDSLLICKTLMVNSFRRYTENDIKTLKLKSLCRFRQNLKKSKARLKIQLTSYVDVIFPELQYFFKSGLHIKSCYELLKVYSSPDDIAALHLTKLSNILTKASRGRFGKQDAESLKSLAKSSVGVKNTYISIQITQTIAQIELIESQLNELETVIETAMDELDSVIMTVPGIGKLNGAMILGEIGDIKRFSDSS
;
A
#
# COMPACT_ATOMS: atom_id res chain seq x y z
N MET A 1 -34.52 -14.46 -7.17
CA MET A 1 -33.25 -13.89 -6.68
C MET A 1 -33.40 -12.39 -6.57
N ILE A 2 -32.90 -11.82 -5.48
CA ILE A 2 -32.90 -10.38 -5.21
C ILE A 2 -31.45 -9.90 -5.33
N TYR A 3 -31.27 -8.85 -6.12
CA TYR A 3 -29.98 -8.24 -6.37
C TYR A 3 -29.92 -6.90 -5.65
N VAL A 4 -28.93 -6.76 -4.78
CA VAL A 4 -28.67 -5.53 -4.04
C VAL A 4 -27.45 -4.86 -4.63
N GLY A 5 -27.58 -3.61 -5.06
CA GLY A 5 -26.47 -2.82 -5.59
C GLY A 5 -26.08 -1.75 -4.59
N ILE A 6 -24.81 -1.74 -4.20
CA ILE A 6 -24.26 -0.73 -3.27
C ILE A 6 -23.23 0.11 -4.03
N ASP A 7 -23.58 1.39 -4.21
CA ASP A 7 -22.62 2.39 -4.67
C ASP A 7 -21.84 2.96 -3.47
N ILE A 8 -20.51 2.91 -3.57
CA ILE A 8 -19.59 3.18 -2.48
C ILE A 8 -18.97 4.57 -2.62
N ALA A 9 -19.27 5.45 -1.67
CA ALA A 9 -18.54 6.71 -1.47
C ALA A 9 -17.84 6.77 -0.11
N LYS A 10 -17.16 7.90 0.17
CA LYS A 10 -16.34 8.09 1.37
C LYS A 10 -17.15 8.06 2.68
N GLU A 11 -18.21 8.86 2.74
CA GLU A 11 -18.96 9.12 3.98
C GLU A 11 -20.35 8.50 3.97
N THR A 12 -21.01 8.50 2.82
CA THR A 12 -22.38 8.01 2.64
C THR A 12 -22.45 7.12 1.41
N HIS A 13 -22.89 5.89 1.59
CA HIS A 13 -23.13 4.93 0.52
C HIS A 13 -24.60 4.98 0.09
N VAL A 14 -24.90 4.44 -1.09
CA VAL A 14 -26.29 4.29 -1.55
C VAL A 14 -26.55 2.84 -1.92
N ALA A 15 -27.62 2.26 -1.36
CA ALA A 15 -28.06 0.90 -1.66
C ALA A 15 -29.43 0.92 -2.32
N ALA A 16 -29.65 -0.01 -3.24
CA ALA A 16 -30.95 -0.32 -3.83
C ALA A 16 -31.10 -1.84 -3.99
N ALA A 17 -32.33 -2.34 -4.05
CA ALA A 17 -32.59 -3.76 -4.30
C ALA A 17 -33.64 -3.96 -5.38
N VAL A 18 -33.41 -4.91 -6.28
CA VAL A 18 -34.35 -5.32 -7.33
C VAL A 18 -34.52 -6.83 -7.34
N ASP A 19 -35.67 -7.32 -7.75
CA ASP A 19 -35.89 -8.74 -7.97
C ASP A 19 -35.38 -9.21 -9.36
N SER A 20 -35.63 -10.47 -9.68
CA SER A 20 -35.23 -11.07 -10.96
C SER A 20 -35.97 -10.50 -12.17
N ASP A 21 -37.13 -9.89 -11.98
CA ASP A 21 -37.91 -9.24 -13.03
C ASP A 21 -37.52 -7.76 -13.20
N GLY A 22 -36.60 -7.27 -12.36
CA GLY A 22 -36.11 -5.89 -12.36
C GLY A 22 -37.05 -4.92 -11.65
N VAL A 23 -38.03 -5.42 -10.90
CA VAL A 23 -38.90 -4.61 -10.05
C VAL A 23 -38.13 -4.17 -8.82
N ILE A 24 -38.26 -2.89 -8.47
CA ILE A 24 -37.59 -2.32 -7.30
C ILE A 24 -38.28 -2.86 -6.03
N VAL A 25 -37.51 -3.60 -5.23
CA VAL A 25 -37.94 -4.14 -3.93
C VAL A 25 -37.57 -3.19 -2.80
N ILE A 26 -36.42 -2.50 -2.93
CA ILE A 26 -35.99 -1.44 -2.01
C ILE A 26 -35.57 -0.23 -2.83
N GLU A 27 -36.29 0.88 -2.65
CA GLU A 27 -35.97 2.17 -3.23
C GLU A 27 -34.56 2.64 -2.83
N PRO A 28 -33.80 3.30 -3.73
CA PRO A 28 -32.47 3.79 -3.43
C PRO A 28 -32.43 4.65 -2.16
N PHE A 29 -31.66 4.21 -1.17
CA PHE A 29 -31.52 4.89 0.11
C PHE A 29 -30.04 5.06 0.48
N SER A 30 -29.77 6.15 1.17
CA SER A 30 -28.43 6.49 1.63
C SER A 30 -28.19 5.95 3.04
N PHE A 31 -26.97 5.51 3.32
CA PHE A 31 -26.54 5.12 4.67
C PHE A 31 -25.09 5.55 4.92
N SER A 32 -24.79 5.95 6.16
CA SER A 32 -23.46 6.43 6.54
C SER A 32 -22.45 5.28 6.70
N ASN A 33 -21.17 5.56 6.44
CA ASN A 33 -20.05 4.64 6.67
C ASN A 33 -19.67 4.59 8.17
N ASN A 34 -20.62 4.18 9.01
CA ASN A 34 -20.47 4.02 10.45
C ASN A 34 -21.45 2.95 10.98
N HIS A 35 -21.37 2.66 12.28
CA HIS A 35 -22.17 1.62 12.91
C HIS A 35 -23.69 1.78 12.70
N GLU A 36 -24.22 3.00 12.85
CA GLU A 36 -25.65 3.26 12.71
C GLU A 36 -26.11 3.13 11.25
N GLY A 37 -25.30 3.57 10.28
CA GLY A 37 -25.57 3.35 8.87
C GLY A 37 -25.53 1.87 8.47
N PHE A 38 -24.63 1.08 9.06
CA PHE A 38 -24.55 -0.36 8.82
C PHE A 38 -25.73 -1.11 9.46
N LYS A 39 -26.19 -0.69 10.64
CA LYS A 39 -27.46 -1.19 11.22
C LYS A 39 -28.66 -0.85 10.34
N LEU A 40 -28.73 0.37 9.80
CA LEU A 40 -29.79 0.78 8.88
C LEU A 40 -29.79 -0.13 7.65
N LEU A 41 -28.63 -0.33 7.01
CA LEU A 41 -28.48 -1.24 5.88
C LEU A 41 -28.96 -2.66 6.25
N LYS A 42 -28.46 -3.22 7.36
CA LYS A 42 -28.85 -4.56 7.81
C LYS A 42 -30.35 -4.68 8.05
N SER A 43 -30.98 -3.69 8.70
CA SER A 43 -32.43 -3.70 8.97
C SER A 43 -33.28 -3.75 7.70
N LYS A 44 -32.80 -3.12 6.61
CA LYS A 44 -33.45 -3.16 5.30
C LYS A 44 -33.21 -4.48 4.58
N LEU A 45 -32.07 -5.12 4.79
CA LEU A 45 -31.75 -6.42 4.20
C LEU A 45 -32.41 -7.59 4.94
N ASP A 46 -32.56 -7.49 6.27
CA ASP A 46 -33.19 -8.52 7.10
C ASP A 46 -34.68 -8.72 6.77
N SER A 47 -35.34 -7.74 6.12
CA SER A 47 -36.71 -7.90 5.61
C SER A 47 -36.80 -8.76 4.35
N LEU A 48 -35.66 -9.19 3.78
CA LEU A 48 -35.57 -10.00 2.57
C LEU A 48 -35.08 -11.42 2.91
N ASP A 49 -35.43 -12.39 2.07
CA ASP A 49 -34.88 -13.74 2.20
C ASP A 49 -33.40 -13.75 1.82
N LYS A 50 -32.57 -13.89 2.86
CA LYS A 50 -31.11 -13.91 2.76
C LYS A 50 -30.57 -15.01 1.85
N SER A 51 -31.25 -16.16 1.75
CA SER A 51 -30.81 -17.27 0.89
C SER A 51 -30.96 -16.98 -0.60
N ASN A 52 -31.74 -15.95 -0.94
CA ASN A 52 -32.05 -15.55 -2.30
C ASN A 52 -31.46 -14.18 -2.65
N LEU A 53 -30.45 -13.71 -1.91
CA LEU A 53 -29.94 -12.35 -1.99
C LEU A 53 -28.46 -12.31 -2.37
N LEU A 54 -28.13 -11.54 -3.42
CA LEU A 54 -26.77 -11.29 -3.87
C LEU A 54 -26.45 -9.80 -3.82
N ILE A 55 -25.42 -9.42 -3.07
CA ILE A 55 -25.01 -8.02 -2.92
C ILE A 55 -23.81 -7.72 -3.83
N GLY A 56 -23.99 -6.83 -4.80
CA GLY A 56 -22.94 -6.32 -5.65
C GLY A 56 -22.37 -5.00 -5.17
N LEU A 57 -21.06 -4.88 -5.23
CA LEU A 57 -20.32 -3.64 -5.04
C LEU A 57 -19.42 -3.41 -6.26
N GLU A 58 -19.26 -2.17 -6.68
CA GLU A 58 -18.23 -1.82 -7.65
C GLU A 58 -16.85 -1.92 -6.99
N SER A 59 -15.83 -2.39 -7.72
CA SER A 59 -14.45 -2.47 -7.21
C SER A 59 -13.84 -1.07 -7.03
N THR A 60 -14.20 -0.37 -5.95
CA THR A 60 -13.74 1.00 -5.67
C THR A 60 -13.00 1.10 -4.34
N ALA A 61 -11.74 1.56 -4.42
CA ALA A 61 -10.89 2.06 -3.33
C ALA A 61 -10.93 1.26 -1.99
N HIS A 62 -10.48 1.88 -0.91
CA HIS A 62 -10.46 1.32 0.45
C HIS A 62 -11.80 1.54 1.19
N TYR A 63 -12.68 2.39 0.67
CA TYR A 63 -13.96 2.73 1.30
C TYR A 63 -14.96 1.57 1.30
N ALA A 64 -14.80 0.58 0.43
CA ALA A 64 -15.66 -0.60 0.39
C ALA A 64 -15.32 -1.64 1.47
N GLU A 65 -14.11 -1.61 2.05
CA GLU A 65 -13.64 -2.69 2.95
C GLU A 65 -14.55 -2.84 4.18
N ASN A 66 -14.92 -1.73 4.83
CA ASN A 66 -15.79 -1.78 6.03
C ASN A 66 -17.14 -2.44 5.74
N VAL A 67 -17.77 -2.08 4.61
CA VAL A 67 -19.06 -2.63 4.19
C VAL A 67 -18.93 -4.11 3.82
N ILE A 68 -17.86 -4.47 3.10
CA ILE A 68 -17.56 -5.86 2.72
C ILE A 68 -17.41 -6.73 3.96
N PHE A 69 -16.56 -6.34 4.92
CA PHE A 69 -16.33 -7.12 6.14
C PHE A 69 -17.58 -7.22 7.01
N PHE A 70 -18.37 -6.13 7.13
CA PHE A 70 -19.62 -6.14 7.88
C PHE A 70 -20.65 -7.10 7.29
N LEU A 71 -20.90 -7.01 5.97
CA LEU A 71 -21.88 -7.85 5.29
C LEU A 71 -21.45 -9.32 5.25
N HIS A 72 -20.16 -9.58 5.00
CA HIS A 72 -19.61 -10.94 5.07
C HIS A 72 -19.73 -11.51 6.49
N GLY A 73 -19.44 -10.73 7.54
CA GLY A 73 -19.60 -11.14 8.93
C GLY A 73 -21.07 -11.39 9.32
N CYS A 74 -22.02 -10.71 8.67
CA CYS A 74 -23.44 -11.02 8.77
C CYS A 74 -23.86 -12.25 7.94
N GLY A 75 -22.94 -12.84 7.16
CA GLY A 75 -23.13 -14.02 6.33
C GLY A 75 -23.87 -13.78 5.01
N TYR A 76 -23.84 -12.56 4.47
CA TYR A 76 -24.41 -12.25 3.15
C TYR A 76 -23.46 -12.68 2.03
N GLU A 77 -24.02 -13.12 0.90
CA GLU A 77 -23.24 -13.35 -0.32
C GLU A 77 -22.89 -12.03 -1.02
N LEU A 78 -21.60 -11.87 -1.34
CA LEU A 78 -21.07 -10.66 -1.95
C LEU A 78 -20.52 -10.93 -3.35
N ALA A 79 -20.66 -9.95 -4.22
CA ALA A 79 -20.09 -9.90 -5.55
C ALA A 79 -19.38 -8.56 -5.78
N VAL A 80 -18.26 -8.63 -6.49
CA VAL A 80 -17.53 -7.47 -7.00
C VAL A 80 -17.78 -7.31 -8.49
N ILE A 81 -18.01 -6.08 -8.90
CA ILE A 81 -18.20 -5.69 -10.30
C ILE A 81 -17.01 -4.86 -10.75
N ASN A 82 -16.49 -5.15 -11.94
CA ASN A 82 -15.40 -4.37 -12.52
C ASN A 82 -15.93 -3.01 -13.02
N PRO A 83 -15.29 -1.88 -12.69
CA PRO A 83 -15.69 -0.56 -13.18
C PRO A 83 -15.80 -0.44 -14.70
N VAL A 84 -15.06 -1.28 -15.45
CA VAL A 84 -15.17 -1.35 -16.91
C VAL A 84 -16.53 -1.91 -17.34
N GLN A 85 -17.09 -2.87 -16.58
CA GLN A 85 -18.40 -3.47 -16.86
C GLN A 85 -19.53 -2.50 -16.56
N THR A 86 -19.50 -1.83 -15.40
CA THR A 86 -20.47 -0.78 -15.06
C THR A 86 -20.42 0.36 -16.08
N ALA A 87 -19.23 0.78 -16.52
CA ALA A 87 -19.07 1.80 -17.55
C ALA A 87 -19.64 1.37 -18.92
N ALA A 88 -19.50 0.10 -19.30
CA ALA A 88 -20.10 -0.44 -20.52
C ALA A 88 -21.63 -0.46 -20.43
N MET A 89 -22.19 -0.91 -19.30
CA MET A 89 -23.64 -0.89 -19.04
C MET A 89 -24.21 0.54 -19.00
N ARG A 90 -23.43 1.51 -18.50
CA ARG A 90 -23.85 2.91 -18.51
C ARG A 90 -24.01 3.47 -19.93
N LYS A 91 -23.22 2.98 -20.91
CA LYS A 91 -23.30 3.41 -22.31
C LYS A 91 -24.52 2.88 -23.05
N THR A 92 -25.12 1.79 -22.59
CA THR A 92 -26.34 1.22 -23.22
C THR A 92 -27.62 1.92 -22.75
N GLY A 93 -27.55 2.72 -21.68
CA GLY A 93 -28.68 3.48 -21.14
C GLY A 93 -28.99 4.78 -21.91
N ILE A 94 -30.27 5.07 -22.11
CA ILE A 94 -30.77 6.26 -22.82
C ILE A 94 -30.48 7.57 -22.06
N ARG A 95 -30.41 7.52 -20.72
CA ARG A 95 -30.10 8.68 -19.85
C ARG A 95 -28.67 8.62 -19.34
N LYS A 96 -27.89 9.68 -19.60
CA LYS A 96 -26.48 9.84 -19.18
C LYS A 96 -26.31 10.45 -17.78
N THR A 97 -27.38 10.58 -16.99
CA THR A 97 -27.33 11.27 -15.70
C THR A 97 -26.60 10.41 -14.66
N LYS A 98 -25.51 10.95 -14.10
CA LYS A 98 -24.73 10.31 -13.04
C LYS A 98 -25.23 10.77 -11.67
N THR A 99 -25.86 9.87 -10.92
CA THR A 99 -26.20 10.06 -9.50
C THR A 99 -26.02 8.73 -8.77
N ASP A 100 -25.68 8.79 -7.48
CA ASP A 100 -25.43 7.61 -6.65
C ASP A 100 -26.65 6.66 -6.60
N LYS A 101 -27.87 7.21 -6.73
CA LYS A 101 -29.12 6.43 -6.86
C LYS A 101 -29.22 5.67 -8.19
N VAL A 102 -28.80 6.30 -9.29
CA VAL A 102 -28.78 5.65 -10.60
C VAL A 102 -27.65 4.61 -10.65
N ASP A 103 -26.51 4.90 -10.02
CA ASP A 103 -25.36 4.00 -10.00
C ASP A 103 -25.63 2.74 -9.14
N SER A 104 -26.29 2.85 -7.98
CA SER A 104 -26.74 1.67 -7.21
C SER A 104 -27.71 0.76 -7.99
N LEU A 105 -28.67 1.33 -8.72
CA LEU A 105 -29.55 0.54 -9.61
C LEU A 105 -28.82 -0.05 -10.83
N LEU A 106 -27.79 0.64 -11.34
CA LEU A 106 -26.94 0.14 -12.42
C LEU A 106 -26.14 -1.10 -11.96
N ILE A 107 -25.65 -1.09 -10.72
CA ILE A 107 -24.99 -2.24 -10.09
C ILE A 107 -25.97 -3.42 -10.04
N CYS A 108 -27.22 -3.21 -9.58
CA CYS A 108 -28.25 -4.26 -9.61
C CYS A 108 -28.43 -4.88 -11.01
N LYS A 109 -28.59 -4.04 -12.04
CA LYS A 109 -28.74 -4.50 -13.42
C LYS A 109 -27.52 -5.28 -13.91
N THR A 110 -26.33 -4.88 -13.50
CA THR A 110 -25.09 -5.55 -13.87
C THR A 110 -24.99 -6.94 -13.22
N LEU A 111 -25.52 -7.09 -11.99
CA LEU A 111 -25.67 -8.40 -11.36
C LEU A 111 -26.67 -9.30 -12.10
N MET A 112 -27.81 -8.75 -12.52
CA MET A 112 -28.86 -9.51 -13.23
C MET A 112 -28.36 -10.17 -14.52
N VAL A 113 -27.45 -9.51 -15.25
CA VAL A 113 -26.87 -10.06 -16.48
C VAL A 113 -25.67 -11.00 -16.23
N ASN A 114 -25.46 -11.42 -14.97
CA ASN A 114 -24.34 -12.27 -14.55
C ASN A 114 -22.94 -11.72 -14.89
N SER A 115 -22.80 -10.39 -14.94
CA SER A 115 -21.51 -9.73 -15.19
C SER A 115 -20.85 -9.33 -13.87
N PHE A 116 -20.45 -10.31 -13.06
CA PHE A 116 -19.84 -10.09 -11.75
C PHE A 116 -18.93 -11.24 -11.33
N ARG A 117 -18.15 -11.02 -10.27
CA ARG A 117 -17.37 -12.05 -9.60
C ARG A 117 -17.85 -12.18 -8.16
N ARG A 118 -18.15 -13.38 -7.67
CA ARG A 118 -18.44 -13.62 -6.24
C ARG A 118 -17.17 -13.49 -5.40
N TYR A 119 -17.29 -12.89 -4.22
CA TYR A 119 -16.25 -12.96 -3.21
C TYR A 119 -16.20 -14.37 -2.62
N THR A 120 -15.01 -14.96 -2.59
CA THR A 120 -14.73 -16.19 -1.85
C THR A 120 -14.24 -15.86 -0.43
N GLU A 121 -14.25 -16.83 0.48
CA GLU A 121 -13.61 -16.66 1.80
C GLU A 121 -12.13 -16.28 1.66
N ASN A 122 -11.43 -16.86 0.67
CA ASN A 122 -10.05 -16.54 0.37
C ASN A 122 -9.89 -15.10 -0.13
N ASP A 123 -10.85 -14.56 -0.88
CA ASP A 123 -10.83 -13.15 -1.26
C ASP A 123 -10.92 -12.24 -0.04
N ILE A 124 -11.79 -12.57 0.92
CA ILE A 124 -11.91 -11.81 2.17
C ILE A 124 -10.62 -11.86 3.00
N LYS A 125 -9.97 -13.02 3.08
CA LYS A 125 -8.67 -13.16 3.75
C LYS A 125 -7.56 -12.37 3.03
N THR A 126 -7.52 -12.44 1.70
CA THR A 126 -6.50 -11.75 0.88
C THR A 126 -6.69 -10.24 0.82
N LEU A 127 -7.88 -9.67 1.10
CA LEU A 127 -8.07 -8.22 1.23
C LEU A 127 -7.14 -7.60 2.29
N LYS A 128 -6.99 -8.25 3.44
CA LYS A 128 -6.07 -7.78 4.50
C LYS A 128 -4.62 -7.81 4.01
N LEU A 129 -4.24 -8.91 3.36
CA LEU A 129 -2.90 -9.07 2.79
C LEU A 129 -2.59 -8.03 1.71
N LYS A 130 -3.59 -7.71 0.87
CA LYS A 130 -3.52 -6.66 -0.15
C LYS A 130 -3.21 -5.30 0.48
N SER A 131 -3.90 -4.96 1.56
CA SER A 131 -3.68 -3.71 2.29
C SER A 131 -2.24 -3.61 2.82
N LEU A 132 -1.73 -4.68 3.46
CA LEU A 132 -0.35 -4.76 3.94
C LEU A 132 0.68 -4.63 2.81
N CYS A 133 0.46 -5.31 1.69
CA CYS A 133 1.34 -5.26 0.52
C CYS A 133 1.38 -3.86 -0.12
N ARG A 134 0.22 -3.18 -0.22
CA ARG A 134 0.14 -1.78 -0.68
C ARG A 134 0.86 -0.83 0.28
N PHE A 135 0.68 -1.01 1.58
CA PHE A 135 1.38 -0.22 2.58
C PHE A 135 2.90 -0.37 2.47
N ARG A 136 3.39 -1.61 2.29
CA ARG A 136 4.81 -1.88 2.03
C ARG A 136 5.34 -1.18 0.78
N GLN A 137 4.59 -1.23 -0.32
CA GLN A 137 4.97 -0.53 -1.56
C GLN A 137 5.06 0.98 -1.35
N ASN A 138 4.14 1.57 -0.59
CA ASN A 138 4.17 2.99 -0.24
C ASN A 138 5.40 3.35 0.61
N LEU A 139 5.73 2.55 1.62
CA LEU A 139 6.95 2.74 2.43
C LEU A 139 8.21 2.65 1.57
N LYS A 140 8.31 1.68 0.66
CA LYS A 140 9.44 1.57 -0.28
C LYS A 140 9.59 2.81 -1.17
N LYS A 141 8.48 3.31 -1.72
CA LYS A 141 8.47 4.55 -2.52
C LYS A 141 8.91 5.75 -1.69
N SER A 142 8.42 5.86 -0.45
CA SER A 142 8.84 6.93 0.48
C SER A 142 10.33 6.85 0.80
N LYS A 143 10.87 5.65 1.11
CA LYS A 143 12.31 5.44 1.33
C LYS A 143 13.14 5.85 0.11
N ALA A 144 12.70 5.49 -1.10
CA ALA A 144 13.38 5.87 -2.34
C ALA A 144 13.41 7.40 -2.53
N ARG A 145 12.29 8.09 -2.27
CA ARG A 145 12.21 9.56 -2.32
C ARG A 145 13.16 10.22 -1.32
N LEU A 146 13.17 9.76 -0.07
CA LEU A 146 14.07 10.28 0.96
C LEU A 146 15.54 10.05 0.62
N LYS A 147 15.88 8.91 0.02
CA LYS A 147 17.23 8.61 -0.47
C LYS A 147 17.68 9.62 -1.53
N ILE A 148 16.83 9.89 -2.53
CA ILE A 148 17.10 10.91 -3.55
C ILE A 148 17.30 12.28 -2.90
N GLN A 149 16.40 12.66 -1.98
CA GLN A 149 16.47 13.94 -1.28
C GLN A 149 17.75 14.08 -0.44
N LEU A 150 18.16 13.02 0.27
CA LEU A 150 19.42 12.98 1.01
C LEU A 150 20.61 13.20 0.09
N THR A 151 20.64 12.52 -1.05
CA THR A 151 21.71 12.70 -2.05
C THR A 151 21.76 14.14 -2.52
N SER A 152 20.62 14.78 -2.83
CA SER A 152 20.59 16.20 -3.22
C SER A 152 21.14 17.14 -2.14
N TYR A 153 20.88 16.86 -0.86
CA TYR A 153 21.46 17.65 0.24
C TYR A 153 22.97 17.47 0.38
N VAL A 154 23.44 16.24 0.23
CA VAL A 154 24.87 15.93 0.25
C VAL A 154 25.56 16.54 -0.97
N ASP A 155 24.95 16.53 -2.15
CA ASP A 155 25.52 17.16 -3.35
C ASP A 155 25.74 18.67 -3.18
N VAL A 156 24.90 19.34 -2.39
CA VAL A 156 25.05 20.77 -2.10
C VAL A 156 26.16 21.04 -1.07
N ILE A 157 26.25 20.26 0.01
CA ILE A 157 27.21 20.50 1.11
C ILE A 157 28.57 19.83 0.86
N PHE A 158 28.60 18.67 0.22
CA PHE A 158 29.79 17.82 0.07
C PHE A 158 29.71 16.96 -1.22
N PRO A 159 29.74 17.58 -2.41
CA PRO A 159 29.53 16.90 -3.69
C PRO A 159 30.51 15.77 -3.98
N GLU A 160 31.72 15.82 -3.41
CA GLU A 160 32.76 14.81 -3.61
C GLU A 160 32.48 13.52 -2.82
N LEU A 161 31.67 13.57 -1.77
CA LEU A 161 31.44 12.46 -0.84
C LEU A 161 30.84 11.23 -1.52
N GLN A 162 29.98 11.44 -2.54
CA GLN A 162 29.33 10.34 -3.25
C GLN A 162 30.31 9.44 -3.99
N TYR A 163 31.44 10.00 -4.44
CA TYR A 163 32.47 9.26 -5.18
C TYR A 163 33.47 8.55 -4.26
N PHE A 164 33.56 8.98 -3.00
CA PHE A 164 34.41 8.33 -2.00
C PHE A 164 33.93 6.90 -1.71
N PHE A 165 32.62 6.72 -1.55
CA PHE A 165 32.02 5.41 -1.28
C PHE A 165 31.67 4.70 -2.59
N LYS A 166 32.41 3.65 -2.96
CA LYS A 166 32.16 2.85 -4.19
C LYS A 166 30.72 2.33 -4.32
N SER A 167 30.04 2.10 -3.20
CA SER A 167 28.64 1.62 -3.16
C SER A 167 27.62 2.75 -3.04
N GLY A 168 28.05 4.01 -3.20
CA GLY A 168 27.24 5.21 -3.03
C GLY A 168 27.04 5.64 -1.58
N LEU A 169 26.24 6.69 -1.40
CA LEU A 169 26.00 7.34 -0.11
C LEU A 169 25.15 6.52 0.87
N HIS A 170 24.34 5.57 0.38
CA HIS A 170 23.35 4.86 1.19
C HIS A 170 23.92 3.61 1.84
N ILE A 171 25.04 3.77 2.55
CA ILE A 171 25.68 2.73 3.34
C ILE A 171 25.75 3.14 4.81
N LYS A 172 25.77 2.15 5.71
CA LYS A 172 25.76 2.38 7.15
C LYS A 172 26.88 3.32 7.63
N SER A 173 28.11 3.16 7.12
CA SER A 173 29.23 4.01 7.52
C SER A 173 29.06 5.47 7.13
N CYS A 174 28.45 5.75 5.98
CA CYS A 174 28.14 7.10 5.55
C CYS A 174 27.05 7.71 6.44
N TYR A 175 25.98 6.95 6.74
CA TYR A 175 24.92 7.41 7.63
C TYR A 175 25.41 7.67 9.06
N GLU A 176 26.20 6.77 9.65
CA GLU A 176 26.79 6.97 10.98
C GLU A 176 27.72 8.19 11.03
N LEU A 177 28.46 8.47 9.96
CA LEU A 177 29.26 9.69 9.85
C LEU A 177 28.36 10.93 9.78
N LEU A 178 27.45 10.98 8.80
CA LEU A 178 26.61 12.14 8.50
C LEU A 178 25.62 12.48 9.62
N LYS A 179 25.24 11.52 10.46
CA LYS A 179 24.42 11.76 11.66
C LYS A 179 25.14 12.59 12.73
N VAL A 180 26.46 12.54 12.76
CA VAL A 180 27.28 13.25 13.76
C VAL A 180 28.00 14.44 13.14
N TYR A 181 28.46 14.30 11.89
CA TYR A 181 29.26 15.27 11.16
C TYR A 181 28.76 15.34 9.71
N SER A 182 27.84 16.28 9.44
CA SER A 182 27.21 16.42 8.11
C SER A 182 27.91 17.42 7.19
N SER A 183 28.82 18.26 7.71
CA SER A 183 29.55 19.25 6.92
C SER A 183 31.00 18.84 6.65
N PRO A 184 31.58 19.19 5.48
CA PRO A 184 32.97 18.91 5.18
C PRO A 184 33.91 19.65 6.15
N ASP A 185 33.56 20.86 6.60
CA ASP A 185 34.35 21.60 7.58
C ASP A 185 34.47 20.84 8.91
N ASP A 186 33.36 20.26 9.40
CA ASP A 186 33.37 19.47 10.63
C ASP A 186 34.21 18.18 10.48
N ILE A 187 34.10 17.52 9.32
CA ILE A 187 34.87 16.32 9.00
C ILE A 187 36.37 16.66 8.88
N ALA A 188 36.71 17.79 8.25
CA ALA A 188 38.07 18.29 8.11
C ALA A 188 38.71 18.70 9.44
N ALA A 189 37.91 19.21 10.39
CA ALA A 189 38.35 19.56 11.74
C ALA A 189 38.50 18.33 12.66
N LEU A 190 37.86 17.21 12.34
CA LEU A 190 37.80 16.04 13.21
C LEU A 190 39.16 15.39 13.47
N HIS A 191 39.44 14.96 14.70
CA HIS A 191 40.65 14.17 14.99
C HIS A 191 40.64 12.84 14.23
N LEU A 192 41.78 12.47 13.63
CA LEU A 192 41.87 11.32 12.73
C LEU A 192 41.46 10.00 13.40
N THR A 193 41.86 9.80 14.66
CA THR A 193 41.48 8.60 15.42
C THR A 193 39.97 8.51 15.62
N LYS A 194 39.28 9.63 15.83
CA LYS A 194 37.82 9.66 15.98
C LYS A 194 37.13 9.32 14.66
N LEU A 195 37.61 9.91 13.55
CA LEU A 195 37.07 9.63 12.21
C LEU A 195 37.24 8.14 11.85
N SER A 196 38.44 7.61 12.04
CA SER A 196 38.75 6.20 11.81
C SER A 196 37.84 5.31 12.66
N ASN A 197 37.66 5.60 13.96
CA ASN A 197 36.83 4.78 14.83
C ASN A 197 35.36 4.73 14.36
N ILE A 198 34.79 5.86 13.94
CA ILE A 198 33.41 5.92 13.40
C ILE A 198 33.30 5.04 12.15
N LEU A 199 34.20 5.25 11.18
CA LEU A 199 34.19 4.52 9.91
C LEU A 199 34.43 3.02 10.11
N THR A 200 35.43 2.63 10.87
CA THR A 200 35.79 1.23 11.14
C THR A 200 34.66 0.50 11.87
N LYS A 201 34.08 1.11 12.92
CA LYS A 201 32.97 0.51 13.67
C LYS A 201 31.74 0.32 12.80
N ALA A 202 31.34 1.35 12.05
CA ALA A 202 30.12 1.31 11.24
C ALA A 202 30.24 0.38 10.02
N SER A 203 31.45 0.22 9.50
CA SER A 203 31.74 -0.62 8.33
C SER A 203 32.22 -2.03 8.65
N ARG A 204 32.32 -2.40 9.94
CA ARG A 204 32.87 -3.68 10.40
C ARG A 204 34.29 -3.93 9.89
N GLY A 205 35.14 -2.90 9.94
CA GLY A 205 36.55 -3.00 9.56
C GLY A 205 36.88 -2.70 8.10
N ARG A 206 35.88 -2.45 7.25
CA ARG A 206 36.10 -2.20 5.82
C ARG A 206 36.75 -0.83 5.53
N PHE A 207 36.45 0.19 6.33
CA PHE A 207 37.08 1.50 6.24
C PHE A 207 38.04 1.70 7.41
N GLY A 208 39.33 1.84 7.09
CA GLY A 208 40.40 1.94 8.06
C GLY A 208 40.95 3.36 8.19
N LYS A 209 42.16 3.45 8.76
CA LYS A 209 42.85 4.72 8.99
C LYS A 209 43.18 5.45 7.68
N GLN A 210 43.61 4.73 6.64
CA GLN A 210 43.92 5.31 5.33
C GLN A 210 42.68 5.96 4.70
N ASP A 211 41.53 5.28 4.75
CA ASP A 211 40.26 5.82 4.26
C ASP A 211 39.87 7.09 5.04
N ALA A 212 40.09 7.11 6.35
CA ALA A 212 39.86 8.29 7.18
C ALA A 212 40.78 9.46 6.80
N GLU A 213 42.05 9.20 6.51
CA GLU A 213 43.00 10.22 6.02
C GLU A 213 42.56 10.78 4.67
N SER A 214 42.19 9.91 3.72
CA SER A 214 41.68 10.30 2.41
C SER A 214 40.39 11.11 2.50
N LEU A 215 39.43 10.67 3.31
CA LEU A 215 38.16 11.38 3.52
C LEU A 215 38.38 12.75 4.17
N LYS A 216 39.27 12.84 5.16
CA LYS A 216 39.61 14.11 5.80
C LYS A 216 40.30 15.06 4.82
N SER A 217 41.16 14.54 3.95
CA SER A 217 41.77 15.35 2.87
C SER A 217 40.72 15.83 1.88
N LEU A 218 39.79 14.95 1.47
CA LEU A 218 38.69 15.28 0.56
C LEU A 218 37.80 16.39 1.12
N ALA A 219 37.49 16.31 2.42
CA ALA A 219 36.69 17.31 3.11
C ALA A 219 37.37 18.69 3.14
N LYS A 220 38.69 18.75 3.30
CA LYS A 220 39.46 20.01 3.26
C LYS A 220 39.42 20.71 1.90
N SER A 221 39.31 19.95 0.82
CA SER A 221 39.28 20.46 -0.55
C SER A 221 37.86 20.53 -1.13
N SER A 222 36.82 20.30 -0.32
CA SER A 222 35.45 20.26 -0.82
C SER A 222 34.98 21.63 -1.30
N VAL A 223 34.31 21.66 -2.45
CA VAL A 223 33.71 22.89 -3.02
C VAL A 223 32.28 23.15 -2.52
N GLY A 224 31.77 22.32 -1.62
CA GLY A 224 30.38 22.37 -1.17
C GLY A 224 30.02 23.64 -0.40
N VAL A 225 28.74 23.97 -0.42
CA VAL A 225 28.20 25.19 0.21
C VAL A 225 28.25 25.07 1.73
N LYS A 226 28.81 26.09 2.38
CA LYS A 226 28.81 26.21 3.84
C LYS A 226 27.42 26.65 4.33
N ASN A 227 26.55 25.67 4.54
CA ASN A 227 25.19 25.90 5.05
C ASN A 227 24.84 24.91 6.17
N THR A 228 24.86 25.40 7.40
CA THR A 228 24.54 24.63 8.60
C THR A 228 23.08 24.17 8.65
N TYR A 229 22.15 24.86 7.99
CA TYR A 229 20.74 24.47 7.94
C TYR A 229 20.53 23.18 7.14
N ILE A 230 21.30 22.96 6.07
CA ILE A 230 21.21 21.73 5.28
C ILE A 230 21.78 20.53 6.07
N SER A 231 22.72 20.76 7.00
CA SER A 231 23.23 19.69 7.88
C SER A 231 22.14 19.11 8.80
N ILE A 232 21.23 19.97 9.28
CA ILE A 232 20.04 19.53 10.04
C ILE A 232 19.13 18.67 9.14
N GLN A 233 18.92 19.09 7.89
CA GLN A 233 18.11 18.34 6.93
C GLN A 233 18.70 16.95 6.64
N ILE A 234 20.02 16.84 6.45
CA ILE A 234 20.71 15.56 6.26
C ILE A 234 20.45 14.63 7.45
N THR A 235 20.66 15.10 8.66
CA THR A 235 20.48 14.29 9.88
C THR A 235 19.03 13.82 10.04
N GLN A 236 18.06 14.71 9.83
CA GLN A 236 16.63 14.38 9.90
C GLN A 236 16.20 13.41 8.80
N THR A 237 16.70 13.58 7.57
CA THR A 237 16.38 12.68 6.45
C THR A 237 16.96 11.28 6.69
N ILE A 238 18.18 11.16 7.23
CA ILE A 238 18.75 9.86 7.61
C ILE A 238 17.87 9.18 8.67
N ALA A 239 17.44 9.90 9.71
CA ALA A 239 16.57 9.35 10.75
C ALA A 239 15.24 8.84 10.18
N GLN A 240 14.64 9.55 9.21
CA GLN A 240 13.43 9.10 8.52
C GLN A 240 13.67 7.85 7.66
N ILE A 241 14.82 7.75 6.98
CA ILE A 241 15.17 6.55 6.20
C ILE A 241 15.31 5.33 7.13
N GLU A 242 16.00 5.49 8.25
CA GLU A 242 16.20 4.41 9.24
C GLU A 242 14.87 3.99 9.88
N LEU A 243 13.98 4.95 10.19
CA LEU A 243 12.64 4.66 10.68
C LEU A 243 11.83 3.83 9.68
N ILE A 244 11.78 4.25 8.41
CA ILE A 244 11.06 3.51 7.38
C ILE A 244 11.67 2.12 7.16
N GLU A 245 12.99 1.97 7.27
CA GLU A 245 13.65 0.67 7.19
C GLU A 245 13.24 -0.26 8.35
N SER A 246 13.14 0.26 9.57
CA SER A 246 12.61 -0.51 10.71
C SER A 246 11.15 -0.92 10.48
N GLN A 247 10.31 0.01 10.05
CA GLN A 247 8.89 -0.24 9.74
C GLN A 247 8.72 -1.28 8.62
N LEU A 248 9.59 -1.26 7.61
CA LEU A 248 9.59 -2.26 6.54
C LEU A 248 9.93 -3.65 7.07
N ASN A 249 10.92 -3.79 7.95
CA ASN A 249 11.30 -5.08 8.52
C ASN A 249 10.17 -5.67 9.39
N GLU A 250 9.55 -4.84 10.22
CA GLU A 250 8.38 -5.23 11.02
C GLU A 250 7.22 -5.69 10.12
N LEU A 251 6.91 -4.89 9.10
CA LEU A 251 5.82 -5.18 8.17
C LEU A 251 6.07 -6.45 7.34
N GLU A 252 7.31 -6.71 6.93
CA GLU A 252 7.67 -7.93 6.21
C GLU A 252 7.43 -9.17 7.10
N THR A 253 7.73 -9.10 8.39
CA THR A 253 7.43 -10.18 9.36
C THR A 253 5.93 -10.43 9.49
N VAL A 254 5.12 -9.37 9.54
CA VAL A 254 3.65 -9.47 9.59
C VAL A 254 3.10 -10.09 8.31
N ILE A 255 3.61 -9.70 7.15
CA ILE A 255 3.19 -10.26 5.85
C ILE A 255 3.54 -11.75 5.77
N GLU A 256 4.74 -12.14 6.22
CA GLU A 256 5.16 -13.55 6.25
C GLU A 256 4.25 -14.39 7.15
N THR A 257 3.89 -13.88 8.33
CA THR A 257 2.98 -14.57 9.25
C THR A 257 1.58 -14.72 8.63
N ALA A 258 1.04 -13.66 8.03
CA ALA A 258 -0.26 -13.71 7.35
C ALA A 258 -0.27 -14.68 6.16
N MET A 259 0.87 -14.85 5.49
CA MET A 259 1.03 -15.84 4.42
C MET A 259 1.03 -17.27 4.94
N ASP A 260 1.61 -17.52 6.11
CA ASP A 260 1.61 -18.85 6.73
C ASP A 260 0.19 -19.29 7.13
N GLU A 261 -0.66 -18.35 7.58
CA GLU A 261 -2.07 -18.62 7.89
C GLU A 261 -2.95 -18.93 6.66
N LEU A 262 -2.55 -18.44 5.49
CA LEU A 262 -3.29 -18.61 4.24
C LEU A 262 -3.09 -19.99 3.60
N ASP A 263 -2.00 -20.69 3.93
CA ASP A 263 -1.59 -21.99 3.37
C ASP A 263 -1.86 -22.11 1.86
N SER A 264 -1.40 -21.10 1.11
CA SER A 264 -1.72 -20.97 -0.31
C SER A 264 -0.78 -21.80 -1.18
N VAL A 265 -1.35 -22.42 -2.22
CA VAL A 265 -0.61 -23.17 -3.25
C VAL A 265 0.47 -22.34 -3.96
N ILE A 266 0.42 -21.01 -3.90
CA ILE A 266 1.47 -20.17 -4.50
C ILE A 266 2.86 -20.44 -3.89
N MET A 267 2.89 -20.92 -2.64
CA MET A 267 4.11 -21.26 -1.92
C MET A 267 4.77 -22.55 -2.42
N THR A 268 4.08 -23.36 -3.23
CA THR A 268 4.66 -24.57 -3.83
C THR A 268 5.45 -24.28 -5.10
N VAL A 269 5.41 -23.04 -5.62
CA VAL A 269 6.11 -22.64 -6.85
C VAL A 269 7.59 -22.38 -6.53
N PRO A 270 8.53 -23.10 -7.17
CA PRO A 270 9.95 -22.88 -6.96
C PRO A 270 10.36 -21.43 -7.25
N GLY A 271 11.07 -20.80 -6.32
CA GLY A 271 11.55 -19.43 -6.44
C GLY A 271 10.59 -18.33 -5.95
N ILE A 272 9.35 -18.67 -5.57
CA ILE A 272 8.42 -17.70 -4.96
C ILE A 272 8.55 -17.75 -3.43
N GLY A 273 9.18 -16.71 -2.87
CA GLY A 273 9.19 -16.50 -1.42
C GLY A 273 7.88 -15.89 -0.91
N LYS A 274 7.63 -15.97 0.41
CA LYS A 274 6.41 -15.49 1.08
C LYS A 274 6.01 -14.07 0.69
N LEU A 275 6.97 -13.14 0.64
CA LEU A 275 6.72 -11.74 0.26
C LEU A 275 6.23 -11.60 -1.19
N ASN A 276 6.81 -12.35 -2.13
CA ASN A 276 6.40 -12.30 -3.53
C ASN A 276 5.05 -13.00 -3.72
N GLY A 277 4.84 -14.13 -3.04
CA GLY A 277 3.56 -14.81 -2.99
C GLY A 277 2.46 -13.90 -2.46
N ALA A 278 2.73 -13.15 -1.39
CA ALA A 278 1.80 -12.20 -0.81
C ALA A 278 1.42 -11.07 -1.77
N MET A 279 2.40 -10.51 -2.49
CA MET A 279 2.13 -9.45 -3.47
C MET A 279 1.27 -9.96 -4.62
N ILE A 280 1.51 -11.18 -5.09
CA ILE A 280 0.71 -11.79 -6.16
C ILE A 280 -0.72 -12.03 -5.65
N LEU A 281 -0.88 -12.75 -4.54
CA LEU A 281 -2.19 -13.06 -3.95
C LEU A 281 -2.97 -11.80 -3.57
N GLY A 282 -2.31 -10.77 -3.05
CA GLY A 282 -2.94 -9.50 -2.74
C GLY A 282 -3.56 -8.83 -3.97
N GLU A 283 -3.00 -9.02 -5.17
CA GLU A 283 -3.57 -8.45 -6.38
C GLU A 283 -4.59 -9.37 -7.07
N ILE A 284 -4.34 -10.68 -7.09
CA ILE A 284 -5.22 -11.62 -7.80
C ILE A 284 -6.38 -12.15 -6.94
N GLY A 285 -6.27 -12.18 -5.61
CA GLY A 285 -7.21 -12.87 -4.73
C GLY A 285 -7.04 -14.39 -4.78
N ASP A 286 -8.15 -15.14 -4.74
CA ASP A 286 -8.08 -16.61 -4.79
C ASP A 286 -7.44 -17.12 -6.09
N ILE A 287 -6.29 -17.80 -5.99
CA ILE A 287 -5.54 -18.35 -7.11
C ILE A 287 -6.25 -19.52 -7.80
N LYS A 288 -7.14 -20.26 -7.10
CA LYS A 288 -7.90 -21.38 -7.66
C LYS A 288 -8.90 -20.95 -8.74
N ARG A 289 -9.11 -19.64 -8.92
CA ARG A 289 -9.94 -19.07 -9.98
C ARG A 289 -9.35 -19.22 -11.38
N PHE A 290 -8.04 -19.45 -11.49
CA PHE A 290 -7.36 -19.63 -12.76
C PHE A 290 -7.29 -21.12 -13.06
N SER A 291 -8.15 -21.58 -13.97
CA SER A 291 -8.23 -22.98 -14.38
C SER A 291 -7.11 -23.40 -15.33
N ASP A 292 -6.47 -22.46 -16.03
CA ASP A 292 -5.41 -22.73 -17.00
C ASP A 292 -4.24 -21.76 -16.86
N SER A 293 -3.03 -22.28 -17.07
CA SER A 293 -1.76 -21.52 -17.09
C SER A 293 -1.47 -20.84 -18.43
N SER A 294 -2.50 -20.57 -19.23
CA SER A 294 -2.36 -20.07 -20.61
C SER A 294 -2.30 -18.55 -20.68
#